data_AF-A0A2H6BVK1-F1
#
_entry.id   AF-A0A2H6BVK1-F1
#
_cell.length_a   1.000
_cell.length_b   1.000
_cell.length_c   1.000
_cell.angle_alpha   90.00
_cell.angle_beta   90.00
_cell.angle_gamma   90.00
#
_symmetry.space_group_name_H-M   'P 1'
#
loop_
_entity.id
_entity.type
_entity.pdbx_description
1 polymer ?
#
loop_
_entity_poly.entity_id
_entity_poly.type
_entity_poly.pdbx_seq_one_letter_code
_entity_poly.pdbx_strand_id
1 'polypeptide(L)'
;MPKIETKKLLVEGAEELRVIPQLMEANGVTWNRGEEPLNIINCDGVENLLKPKYISAQLKTPNGLTHLGIVIDADEEPDNRWKSLYNACLPNIPNFPQNLPAAGLIITLESGIKFGVWMMPDNQSRGMLETFLAYLVPDNNLWQYTQNKVIEAKQQGATYRDYHLDKANIHTYLAWQDPPGKQLHDAVKQRILNQSHPQSANFLRWLQELYEI
;
A
#
# COMPACT_ATOMS: atom_id res chain seq x y z
N MET A 1 -27.30 -14.54 4.72
CA MET A 1 -26.23 -15.11 3.87
C MET A 1 -24.98 -14.27 4.10
N PRO A 2 -23.77 -14.86 4.20
CA PRO A 2 -22.55 -14.06 4.29
C PRO A 2 -22.42 -13.18 3.02
N LYS A 3 -21.95 -11.93 3.19
CA LYS A 3 -21.66 -11.01 2.08
C LYS A 3 -20.63 -11.70 1.18
N ILE A 4 -20.96 -11.92 -0.10
CA ILE A 4 -19.99 -12.48 -1.05
C ILE A 4 -19.01 -11.35 -1.37
N GLU A 5 -17.77 -11.53 -0.96
CA GLU A 5 -16.70 -10.56 -1.20
C GLU A 5 -16.12 -10.75 -2.60
N THR A 6 -16.77 -10.10 -3.57
CA THR A 6 -16.41 -10.19 -4.99
C THR A 6 -15.22 -9.30 -5.36
N LYS A 7 -14.84 -8.35 -4.51
CA LYS A 7 -13.72 -7.41 -4.69
C LYS A 7 -12.75 -7.56 -3.53
N LYS A 8 -11.50 -7.94 -3.80
CA LYS A 8 -10.47 -8.20 -2.77
C LYS A 8 -9.18 -7.43 -3.05
N LEU A 9 -8.54 -6.88 -2.02
CA LEU A 9 -7.20 -6.28 -2.06
C LEU A 9 -6.30 -7.03 -1.09
N LEU A 10 -5.28 -7.71 -1.60
CA LEU A 10 -4.25 -8.36 -0.78
C LEU A 10 -3.21 -7.31 -0.41
N VAL A 11 -2.90 -7.18 0.87
CA VAL A 11 -1.92 -6.22 1.39
C VAL A 11 -0.87 -6.93 2.23
N GLU A 12 0.32 -6.36 2.25
CA GLU A 12 1.46 -6.93 2.98
C GLU A 12 1.25 -6.94 4.50
N GLY A 13 0.74 -5.86 5.09
CA GLY A 13 0.65 -5.69 6.53
C GLY A 13 -0.70 -5.24 7.08
N ALA A 14 -0.72 -5.07 8.40
CA ALA A 14 -1.92 -4.63 9.13
C ALA A 14 -2.13 -3.11 9.09
N GLU A 15 -1.11 -2.31 8.75
CA GLU A 15 -1.23 -0.85 8.65
C GLU A 15 -2.09 -0.46 7.45
N GLU A 16 -1.95 -1.15 6.31
CA GLU A 16 -2.73 -0.93 5.10
C GLU A 16 -4.24 -1.12 5.35
N LEU A 17 -4.61 -2.08 6.21
CA LEU A 17 -6.01 -2.31 6.62
C LEU A 17 -6.66 -1.05 7.21
N ARG A 18 -5.86 -0.17 7.80
CA ARG A 18 -6.34 1.06 8.46
C ARG A 18 -6.07 2.30 7.62
N VAL A 19 -4.92 2.36 6.94
CA VAL A 19 -4.49 3.53 6.16
C VAL A 19 -5.29 3.66 4.86
N ILE A 20 -5.48 2.57 4.10
CA ILE A 20 -6.16 2.63 2.80
C ILE A 20 -7.60 3.15 2.94
N PRO A 21 -8.44 2.66 3.88
CA PRO A 21 -9.77 3.23 4.10
C PRO A 21 -9.74 4.73 4.37
N GLN A 22 -8.83 5.20 5.23
CA GLN A 22 -8.73 6.62 5.57
C GLN A 22 -8.28 7.48 4.37
N LEU A 23 -7.40 6.96 3.52
CA LEU A 23 -7.00 7.63 2.27
C LEU A 23 -8.15 7.70 1.26
N MET A 24 -9.00 6.67 1.21
CA MET A 24 -10.14 6.62 0.31
C MET A 24 -11.28 7.54 0.76
N GLU A 25 -11.60 7.54 2.06
CA GLU A 25 -12.58 8.46 2.65
C GLU A 25 -12.16 9.92 2.47
N ALA A 26 -10.88 10.21 2.68
CA ALA A 26 -10.26 11.50 2.43
C ALA A 26 -10.45 12.02 0.99
N ASN A 27 -10.60 11.10 0.02
CA ASN A 27 -10.71 11.40 -1.40
C ASN A 27 -12.12 11.12 -1.95
N GLY A 28 -13.13 11.14 -1.08
CA GLY A 28 -14.53 11.12 -1.47
C GLY A 28 -15.14 9.74 -1.69
N VAL A 29 -14.39 8.66 -1.46
CA VAL A 29 -14.93 7.30 -1.52
C VAL A 29 -15.48 6.90 -0.16
N THR A 30 -16.76 6.57 -0.10
CA THR A 30 -17.41 6.17 1.15
C THR A 30 -16.94 4.79 1.60
N TRP A 31 -16.47 4.67 2.84
CA TRP A 31 -16.00 3.41 3.44
C TRP A 31 -16.81 3.04 4.68
N ASN A 32 -18.12 2.88 4.51
CA ASN A 32 -19.02 2.52 5.61
C ASN A 32 -18.82 1.06 6.03
N ARG A 33 -18.82 0.81 7.34
CA ARG A 33 -18.74 -0.54 7.89
C ARG A 33 -19.92 -1.38 7.42
N GLY A 34 -19.64 -2.54 6.82
CA GLY A 34 -20.64 -3.45 6.22
C GLY A 34 -20.96 -3.15 4.75
N GLU A 35 -20.59 -1.96 4.25
CA GLU A 35 -20.80 -1.51 2.87
C GLU A 35 -19.47 -1.11 2.21
N GLU A 36 -18.37 -1.70 2.68
CA GLU A 36 -17.04 -1.43 2.15
C GLU A 36 -17.01 -1.76 0.64
N PRO A 37 -16.35 -0.91 -0.18
CA PRO A 37 -16.28 -1.11 -1.63
C PRO A 37 -15.51 -2.38 -2.02
N LEU A 38 -14.62 -2.85 -1.14
CA LEU A 38 -13.80 -4.03 -1.31
C LEU A 38 -13.37 -4.60 0.05
N ASN A 39 -12.99 -5.88 0.09
CA ASN A 39 -12.38 -6.48 1.27
C ASN A 39 -10.84 -6.39 1.21
N ILE A 40 -10.21 -5.82 2.24
CA ILE A 40 -8.75 -5.78 2.36
C ILE A 40 -8.29 -6.95 3.22
N ILE A 41 -7.37 -7.76 2.70
CA ILE A 41 -6.86 -8.98 3.33
C ILE A 41 -5.38 -8.78 3.62
N ASN A 42 -5.03 -8.73 4.90
CA ASN A 42 -3.64 -8.78 5.35
C ASN A 42 -3.06 -10.19 5.13
N CYS A 43 -1.95 -10.26 4.43
CA CYS A 43 -1.24 -11.50 4.15
C CYS A 43 -0.18 -11.85 5.21
N ASP A 44 0.03 -11.01 6.22
CA ASP A 44 1.04 -11.16 7.27
C ASP A 44 2.47 -11.28 6.68
N GLY A 45 2.80 -10.35 5.77
CA GLY A 45 4.09 -10.24 5.11
C GLY A 45 4.11 -10.68 3.65
N VAL A 46 4.99 -10.07 2.86
CA VAL A 46 5.15 -10.38 1.43
C VAL A 46 5.51 -11.84 1.18
N GLU A 47 6.26 -12.46 2.09
CA GLU A 47 6.67 -13.87 2.03
C GLU A 47 5.47 -14.80 1.94
N ASN A 48 4.42 -14.51 2.72
CA ASN A 48 3.17 -15.28 2.72
C ASN A 48 2.35 -15.03 1.46
N LEU A 49 2.27 -13.78 1.01
CA LEU A 49 1.57 -13.40 -0.22
C LEU A 49 2.18 -14.10 -1.44
N LEU A 50 3.51 -14.18 -1.48
CA LEU A 50 4.29 -14.79 -2.57
C LEU A 50 4.45 -16.31 -2.44
N LYS A 51 3.88 -16.94 -1.41
CA LYS A 51 3.91 -18.40 -1.27
C LYS A 51 3.35 -19.07 -2.53
N PRO A 52 3.95 -20.21 -2.97
CA PRO A 52 3.42 -20.96 -4.09
C PRO A 52 1.92 -21.22 -3.93
N LYS A 53 1.17 -20.90 -4.98
CA LYS A 53 -0.29 -21.08 -5.07
C LYS A 53 -1.16 -20.17 -4.18
N TYR A 54 -0.60 -19.23 -3.40
CA TYR A 54 -1.45 -18.34 -2.60
C TYR A 54 -2.34 -17.44 -3.48
N ILE A 55 -1.72 -16.71 -4.42
CA ILE A 55 -2.44 -15.87 -5.40
C ILE A 55 -3.40 -16.73 -6.25
N SER A 56 -2.97 -17.94 -6.64
CA SER A 56 -3.82 -18.83 -7.43
C SER A 56 -5.04 -19.35 -6.67
N ALA A 57 -4.91 -19.57 -5.36
CA ALA A 57 -6.04 -19.93 -4.50
C ALA A 57 -7.04 -18.76 -4.39
N GLN A 58 -6.56 -17.51 -4.35
CA GLN A 58 -7.44 -16.34 -4.38
C GLN A 58 -8.21 -16.27 -5.71
N LEU A 59 -7.53 -16.43 -6.83
CA LEU A 59 -8.14 -16.44 -8.17
C LEU A 59 -9.15 -17.59 -8.37
N LYS A 60 -8.93 -18.73 -7.73
CA LYS A 60 -9.79 -19.92 -7.82
C LYS A 60 -10.83 -20.01 -6.70
N THR A 61 -10.92 -19.00 -5.83
CA THR A 61 -11.88 -19.00 -4.73
C THR A 61 -13.28 -19.16 -5.31
N PRO A 62 -14.01 -20.23 -4.96
CA PRO A 62 -15.40 -20.37 -5.39
C PRO A 62 -16.17 -19.16 -4.88
N ASN A 63 -17.03 -18.58 -5.72
CA ASN A 63 -17.97 -17.47 -5.43
C ASN A 63 -17.57 -16.08 -5.96
N GLY A 64 -17.56 -15.92 -7.29
CA GLY A 64 -17.86 -14.62 -7.91
C GLY A 64 -16.83 -13.51 -7.70
N LEU A 65 -15.54 -13.85 -7.47
CA LEU A 65 -14.47 -12.87 -7.51
C LEU A 65 -14.50 -12.15 -8.87
N THR A 66 -14.57 -10.83 -8.84
CA THR A 66 -14.58 -9.95 -10.01
C THR A 66 -13.34 -9.08 -10.06
N HIS A 67 -12.78 -8.72 -8.89
CA HIS A 67 -11.63 -7.84 -8.78
C HIS A 67 -10.63 -8.35 -7.74
N LEU A 68 -9.36 -8.43 -8.11
CA LEU A 68 -8.26 -8.77 -7.22
C LEU A 68 -7.11 -7.77 -7.38
N GLY A 69 -6.83 -7.03 -6.31
CA GLY A 69 -5.68 -6.15 -6.21
C GLY A 69 -4.61 -6.73 -5.31
N ILE A 70 -3.36 -6.32 -5.53
CA ILE A 70 -2.22 -6.59 -4.67
C ILE A 70 -1.52 -5.27 -4.39
N VAL A 71 -1.24 -4.99 -3.11
CA VAL A 71 -0.33 -3.91 -2.68
C VAL A 71 0.81 -4.56 -1.90
N ILE A 72 2.04 -4.26 -2.31
CA ILE A 72 3.27 -4.74 -1.65
C ILE A 72 4.26 -3.60 -1.50
N ASP A 73 5.14 -3.69 -0.52
CA ASP A 73 6.27 -2.77 -0.41
C ASP A 73 7.33 -3.10 -1.46
N ALA A 74 8.09 -2.12 -1.94
CA ALA A 74 9.29 -2.37 -2.74
C ALA A 74 10.50 -2.74 -1.89
N ASP A 75 10.49 -2.34 -0.61
CA ASP A 75 11.61 -2.38 0.31
C ASP A 75 12.87 -1.78 -0.31
N GLU A 76 13.98 -2.50 -0.38
CA GLU A 76 15.27 -2.01 -0.91
C GLU A 76 15.44 -2.25 -2.42
N GLU A 77 14.81 -3.29 -2.96
CA GLU A 77 15.06 -3.79 -4.32
C GLU A 77 13.75 -3.97 -5.11
N PRO A 78 13.18 -2.88 -5.68
CA PRO A 78 11.92 -2.90 -6.44
C PRO A 78 11.91 -3.94 -7.57
N ASP A 79 13.01 -4.03 -8.32
CA ASP A 79 13.11 -4.96 -9.45
C ASP A 79 13.05 -6.43 -9.00
N ASN A 80 13.73 -6.76 -7.89
CA ASN A 80 13.71 -8.11 -7.32
C ASN A 80 12.34 -8.43 -6.71
N ARG A 81 11.70 -7.45 -6.07
CA ARG A 81 10.33 -7.56 -5.55
C ARG A 81 9.33 -7.85 -6.68
N TRP A 82 9.37 -7.05 -7.75
CA TRP A 82 8.52 -7.24 -8.91
C TRP A 82 8.76 -8.58 -9.59
N LYS A 83 10.02 -8.98 -9.77
CA LYS A 83 10.38 -10.30 -10.33
C LYS A 83 9.84 -11.45 -9.49
N SER A 84 9.85 -11.31 -8.17
CA SER A 84 9.31 -12.33 -7.26
C SER A 84 7.79 -12.46 -7.40
N LEU A 85 7.08 -11.34 -7.49
CA LEU A 85 5.64 -11.33 -7.76
C LEU A 85 5.32 -11.87 -9.16
N TYR A 86 6.07 -11.46 -10.18
CA TYR A 86 5.96 -11.97 -11.55
C TYR A 86 6.01 -13.50 -11.57
N ASN A 87 7.00 -14.10 -10.91
CA ASN A 87 7.14 -15.55 -10.82
C ASN A 87 5.97 -16.22 -10.08
N ALA A 88 5.40 -15.56 -9.07
CA ALA A 88 4.23 -16.07 -8.34
C ALA A 88 2.93 -16.00 -9.18
N CYS A 89 2.80 -14.99 -10.04
CA CYS A 89 1.65 -14.75 -10.89
C CYS A 89 1.67 -15.58 -12.20
N LEU A 90 2.84 -15.74 -12.82
CA LEU A 90 3.02 -16.35 -14.14
C LEU A 90 2.30 -17.70 -14.32
N PRO A 91 2.28 -18.63 -13.34
CA PRO A 91 1.62 -19.92 -13.51
C PRO A 91 0.10 -19.85 -13.72
N ASN A 92 -0.56 -18.74 -13.39
CA ASN A 92 -2.01 -18.56 -13.55
C ASN A 92 -2.37 -17.33 -14.41
N ILE A 93 -1.37 -16.51 -14.74
CA ILE A 93 -1.52 -15.34 -15.58
C ILE A 93 -0.39 -15.39 -16.63
N PRO A 94 -0.54 -16.15 -17.73
CA PRO A 94 0.53 -16.36 -18.70
C PRO A 94 1.04 -15.06 -19.35
N ASN A 95 0.16 -14.08 -19.52
CA ASN A 95 0.46 -12.77 -20.11
C ASN A 95 0.78 -11.69 -19.06
N PHE A 96 1.25 -12.10 -17.88
CA PHE A 96 1.66 -11.14 -16.84
C PHE A 96 2.83 -10.29 -17.34
N PRO A 97 2.79 -8.95 -17.20
CA PRO A 97 3.81 -8.10 -17.79
C PRO A 97 5.14 -8.23 -17.06
N GLN A 98 6.25 -8.24 -17.82
CA GLN A 98 7.59 -8.33 -17.26
C GLN A 98 8.02 -7.07 -16.49
N ASN A 99 7.44 -5.92 -16.83
CA ASN A 99 7.71 -4.64 -16.16
C ASN A 99 6.42 -4.10 -15.53
N LEU A 100 6.53 -3.57 -14.31
CA LEU A 100 5.41 -2.89 -13.66
C LEU A 100 5.20 -1.50 -14.30
N PRO A 101 3.99 -1.16 -14.76
CA PRO A 101 3.72 0.18 -15.25
C PRO A 101 3.81 1.22 -14.13
N ALA A 102 4.33 2.41 -14.43
CA ALA A 102 4.43 3.53 -13.47
C ALA A 102 3.07 3.93 -12.84
N ALA A 103 1.98 3.75 -13.59
CA ALA A 103 0.62 4.01 -13.12
C ALA A 103 0.02 2.88 -12.26
N GLY A 104 0.78 1.80 -12.01
CA GLY A 104 0.29 0.56 -11.44
C GLY A 104 -0.24 -0.37 -12.53
N LEU A 105 -0.24 -1.67 -12.24
CA LEU A 105 -0.77 -2.68 -13.16
C LEU A 105 -2.28 -2.78 -13.00
N ILE A 106 -3.02 -2.77 -14.10
CA ILE A 106 -4.41 -3.23 -14.20
C ILE A 106 -4.55 -4.04 -15.51
N ILE A 107 -5.00 -5.28 -15.41
CA ILE A 107 -5.29 -6.17 -16.54
C ILE A 107 -6.60 -6.92 -16.31
N THR A 108 -7.25 -7.34 -17.39
CA THR A 108 -8.38 -8.27 -17.32
C THR A 108 -7.88 -9.67 -17.67
N LEU A 109 -8.09 -10.62 -16.77
CA LEU A 109 -7.74 -12.03 -16.99
C LEU A 109 -8.74 -12.70 -17.92
N GLU A 110 -8.38 -13.85 -18.50
CA GLU A 110 -9.29 -14.65 -19.35
C GLU A 110 -10.57 -15.07 -18.62
N SER A 111 -10.51 -15.20 -17.29
CA SER A 111 -11.67 -15.47 -16.43
C SER A 111 -12.63 -14.28 -16.29
N GLY A 112 -12.29 -13.11 -16.81
CA GLY A 112 -13.01 -11.85 -16.64
C GLY A 112 -12.66 -11.08 -15.36
N ILE A 113 -11.81 -11.64 -14.49
CA ILE A 113 -11.35 -10.95 -13.27
C ILE A 113 -10.47 -9.76 -13.65
N LYS A 114 -10.77 -8.57 -13.13
CA LYS A 114 -9.82 -7.46 -13.13
C LYS A 114 -8.75 -7.71 -12.07
N PHE A 115 -7.51 -7.77 -12.51
CA PHE A 115 -6.35 -8.00 -11.67
C PHE A 115 -5.46 -6.76 -11.67
N GLY A 116 -5.04 -6.29 -10.50
CA GLY A 116 -4.14 -5.15 -10.41
C GLY A 116 -3.02 -5.35 -9.39
N VAL A 117 -1.92 -4.64 -9.61
CA VAL A 117 -0.81 -4.55 -8.66
C VAL A 117 -0.38 -3.11 -8.49
N TRP A 118 -0.17 -2.72 -7.24
CA TRP A 118 0.57 -1.53 -6.85
C TRP A 118 1.77 -1.94 -5.99
N MET A 119 2.92 -1.34 -6.25
CA MET A 119 4.11 -1.49 -5.42
C MET A 119 4.42 -0.14 -4.78
N MET A 120 4.48 -0.10 -3.45
CA MET A 120 4.81 1.12 -2.74
C MET A 120 6.25 1.56 -3.05
N PRO A 121 6.53 2.87 -3.03
CA PRO A 121 5.56 3.94 -2.81
C PRO A 121 4.85 4.39 -4.11
N ASP A 122 5.41 4.11 -5.28
CA ASP A 122 5.06 4.75 -6.55
C ASP A 122 5.23 3.85 -7.80
N ASN A 123 5.31 2.53 -7.61
CA ASN A 123 5.59 1.48 -8.60
C ASN A 123 7.00 1.47 -9.21
N GLN A 124 7.92 2.31 -8.76
CA GLN A 124 9.24 2.47 -9.39
C GLN A 124 10.37 2.54 -8.35
N SER A 125 10.18 3.37 -7.34
CA SER A 125 11.16 3.66 -6.30
C SER A 125 11.19 2.55 -5.25
N ARG A 126 12.31 2.48 -4.54
CA ARG A 126 12.41 1.73 -3.29
C ARG A 126 11.50 2.37 -2.23
N GLY A 127 11.08 1.58 -1.25
CA GLY A 127 10.34 2.06 -0.10
C GLY A 127 9.11 1.22 0.23
N MET A 128 8.34 1.76 1.16
CA MET A 128 7.21 1.08 1.80
C MET A 128 6.04 2.04 2.00
N LEU A 129 4.96 1.58 2.61
CA LEU A 129 3.81 2.43 2.96
C LEU A 129 4.24 3.73 3.68
N GLU A 130 5.20 3.66 4.60
CA GLU A 130 5.71 4.85 5.28
C GLU A 130 6.43 5.82 4.34
N THR A 131 7.15 5.32 3.33
CA THR A 131 7.75 6.18 2.29
C THR A 131 6.67 6.90 1.49
N PHE A 132 5.59 6.19 1.13
CA PHE A 132 4.44 6.80 0.47
C PHE A 132 3.79 7.89 1.33
N LEU A 133 3.53 7.60 2.61
CA LEU A 133 2.92 8.56 3.53
C LEU A 133 3.85 9.74 3.84
N ALA A 134 5.18 9.54 3.80
CA ALA A 134 6.16 10.60 3.97
C ALA A 134 6.07 11.65 2.83
N TYR A 135 5.66 11.25 1.62
CA TYR A 135 5.36 12.21 0.54
C TYR A 135 4.20 13.13 0.89
N LEU A 136 3.31 12.71 1.78
CA LEU A 136 2.13 13.48 2.17
C LEU A 136 2.40 14.39 3.37
N VAL A 137 3.56 14.31 4.01
CA VAL A 137 3.90 15.23 5.09
C VAL A 137 4.09 16.64 4.49
N PRO A 138 3.41 17.68 5.01
CA PRO A 138 3.61 19.03 4.51
C PRO A 138 5.07 19.46 4.64
N ASP A 139 5.62 20.07 3.60
CA ASP A 139 6.97 20.62 3.65
C ASP A 139 6.98 21.82 4.61
N ASN A 140 7.51 21.59 5.81
CA ASN A 140 7.53 22.56 6.89
C ASN A 140 8.80 22.39 7.74
N ASN A 141 9.11 23.41 8.55
CA ASN A 141 10.30 23.42 9.40
C ASN A 141 10.34 22.23 10.37
N LEU A 142 9.19 21.77 10.86
CA LEU A 142 9.13 20.66 11.81
C LEU A 142 9.53 19.34 11.13
N TRP A 143 9.08 19.09 9.91
CA TRP A 143 9.44 17.90 9.14
C TRP A 143 10.94 17.84 8.85
N GLN A 144 11.52 18.94 8.36
CA GLN A 144 12.96 19.05 8.13
C GLN A 144 13.75 18.88 9.44
N TYR A 145 13.28 19.49 10.53
CA TYR A 145 13.88 19.32 11.85
C TYR A 145 13.80 17.87 12.33
N THR A 146 12.67 17.17 12.14
CA THR A 146 12.52 15.75 12.46
C THR A 146 13.56 14.91 11.73
N GLN A 147 13.69 15.10 10.41
CA GLN A 147 14.64 14.33 9.59
C GLN A 147 16.08 14.49 10.09
N ASN A 148 16.47 15.73 10.39
CA ASN A 148 17.79 16.01 10.99
C ASN A 148 17.97 15.30 12.33
N LYS A 149 16.94 15.32 13.21
CA LYS A 149 17.01 14.64 14.51
C LYS A 149 17.01 13.13 14.42
N VAL A 150 16.36 12.54 13.44
CA VAL A 150 16.43 11.10 13.19
C VAL A 150 17.85 10.69 12.76
N ILE A 151 18.48 11.47 11.86
CA ILE A 151 19.87 11.26 11.46
C ILE A 151 20.83 11.43 12.64
N GLU A 152 20.67 12.47 13.46
CA GLU A 152 21.47 12.65 14.68
C GLU A 152 21.26 11.49 15.66
N ALA A 153 20.02 11.04 15.86
CA ALA A 153 19.70 9.93 16.76
C ALA A 153 20.38 8.62 16.34
N LYS A 154 20.53 8.38 15.04
CA LYS A 154 21.31 7.25 14.51
C LYS A 154 22.77 7.28 14.97
N GLN A 155 23.38 8.47 14.99
CA GLN A 155 24.75 8.66 15.49
C GLN A 155 24.84 8.46 17.02
N GLN A 156 23.73 8.65 17.73
CA GLN A 156 23.62 8.43 19.17
C GLN A 156 23.19 6.99 19.55
N GLY A 157 23.09 6.09 18.57
CA GLY A 157 22.80 4.66 18.81
C GLY A 157 21.36 4.22 18.55
N ALA A 158 20.55 5.01 17.84
CA ALA A 158 19.24 4.53 17.36
C ALA A 158 19.42 3.30 16.44
N THR A 159 18.57 2.29 16.65
CA THR A 159 18.77 0.92 16.11
C THR A 159 18.01 0.63 14.82
N TYR A 160 17.29 1.61 14.25
CA TYR A 160 16.55 1.43 13.00
C TYR A 160 17.51 1.12 11.83
N ARG A 161 17.10 0.28 10.88
CA ARG A 161 17.90 -0.06 9.69
C ARG A 161 17.91 1.11 8.69
N ASP A 162 18.94 1.25 7.88
CA ASP A 162 19.07 2.44 7.02
C ASP A 162 17.93 2.57 6.01
N TYR A 163 17.43 1.45 5.49
CA TYR A 163 16.26 1.42 4.61
C TYR A 163 14.92 1.71 5.32
N HIS A 164 14.89 1.70 6.67
CA HIS A 164 13.75 2.18 7.47
C HIS A 164 13.85 3.68 7.81
N LEU A 165 14.70 4.46 7.13
CA LEU A 165 14.86 5.90 7.41
C LEU A 165 13.53 6.66 7.31
N ASP A 166 12.75 6.44 6.25
CA ASP A 166 11.45 7.12 6.08
C ASP A 166 10.46 6.74 7.17
N LYS A 167 10.47 5.46 7.58
CA LYS A 167 9.69 4.94 8.71
C LYS A 167 10.08 5.63 10.01
N ALA A 168 11.37 5.75 10.29
CA ALA A 168 11.87 6.47 11.47
C ALA A 168 11.47 7.96 11.43
N ASN A 169 11.58 8.60 10.27
CA ASN A 169 11.18 10.00 10.07
C ASN A 169 9.69 10.21 10.37
N ILE A 170 8.80 9.49 9.68
CA ILE A 170 7.36 9.72 9.82
C ILE A 170 6.88 9.40 11.22
N HIS A 171 7.31 8.30 11.84
CA HIS A 171 6.90 7.99 13.21
C HIS A 171 7.42 9.00 14.23
N THR A 172 8.63 9.54 14.05
CA THR A 172 9.16 10.60 14.93
C THR A 172 8.39 11.90 14.76
N TYR A 173 8.04 12.26 13.51
CA TYR A 173 7.22 13.44 13.23
C TYR A 173 5.83 13.33 13.87
N LEU A 174 5.21 12.15 13.75
CA LEU A 174 3.91 11.84 14.36
C LEU A 174 3.94 11.78 15.89
N ALA A 175 5.09 11.45 16.49
CA ALA A 175 5.28 11.52 17.93
C ALA A 175 5.20 12.95 18.48
N TRP A 176 5.41 13.98 17.65
CA TRP A 176 5.35 15.40 18.04
C TRP A 176 4.04 16.10 17.67
N GLN A 177 3.10 15.42 17.03
CA GLN A 177 1.78 15.98 16.70
C GLN A 177 0.88 15.99 17.93
N ASP A 178 -0.20 16.77 17.93
CA ASP A 178 -1.16 16.81 19.03
C ASP A 178 -2.39 15.91 18.79
N PRO A 179 -2.77 15.05 19.74
CA PRO A 179 -1.95 14.50 20.83
C PRO A 179 -0.73 13.70 20.33
N PRO A 180 0.36 13.63 21.12
CA PRO A 180 1.56 12.87 20.79
C PRO A 180 1.30 11.40 20.51
N GLY A 181 2.13 10.81 19.64
CA GLY A 181 2.15 9.36 19.37
C GLY A 181 1.06 8.88 18.42
N LYS A 182 0.66 9.71 17.45
CA LYS A 182 -0.35 9.34 16.44
C LYS A 182 0.08 8.14 15.61
N GLN A 183 -0.87 7.24 15.34
CA GLN A 183 -0.67 6.16 14.36
C GLN A 183 -0.82 6.71 12.93
N LEU A 184 -0.30 5.99 11.92
CA LEU A 184 -0.31 6.43 10.52
C LEU A 184 -1.72 6.71 10.01
N HIS A 185 -2.66 5.79 10.28
CA HIS A 185 -4.06 5.96 9.89
C HIS A 185 -4.74 7.14 10.59
N ASP A 186 -4.38 7.45 11.84
CA ASP A 186 -4.88 8.65 12.54
C ASP A 186 -4.34 9.92 11.89
N ALA A 187 -3.07 9.92 11.47
CA ALA A 187 -2.45 11.05 10.79
C ALA A 187 -3.10 11.35 9.44
N VAL A 188 -3.50 10.30 8.71
CA VAL A 188 -4.37 10.44 7.54
C VAL A 188 -5.72 11.01 8.00
N LYS A 189 -6.48 10.32 8.86
CA LYS A 189 -7.82 10.74 9.29
C LYS A 189 -7.91 12.20 9.75
N GLN A 190 -6.91 12.67 10.49
CA GLN A 190 -6.87 13.99 11.10
C GLN A 190 -6.26 15.07 10.20
N ARG A 191 -5.94 14.73 8.93
CA ARG A 191 -5.36 15.63 7.92
C ARG A 191 -4.05 16.27 8.37
N ILE A 192 -3.29 15.56 9.22
CA ILE A 192 -1.89 15.89 9.52
C ILE A 192 -1.05 15.71 8.25
N LEU A 193 -1.40 14.67 7.47
CA LEU A 193 -0.87 14.43 6.14
C LEU A 193 -1.73 15.15 5.08
N ASN A 194 -1.09 15.80 4.11
CA ASN A 194 -1.72 16.42 2.95
C ASN A 194 -2.15 15.35 1.94
N GLN A 195 -3.39 14.91 2.07
CA GLN A 195 -3.99 13.87 1.22
C GLN A 195 -4.14 14.30 -0.24
N SER A 196 -4.19 15.60 -0.52
CA SER A 196 -4.31 16.16 -1.88
C SER A 196 -2.97 16.32 -2.60
N HIS A 197 -1.89 15.78 -2.02
CA HIS A 197 -0.56 15.85 -2.62
C HIS A 197 -0.52 15.05 -3.94
N PRO A 198 0.12 15.54 -5.03
CA PRO A 198 0.09 14.88 -6.33
C PRO A 198 0.55 13.41 -6.32
N GLN A 199 1.44 13.04 -5.41
CA GLN A 199 1.97 11.69 -5.25
C GLN A 199 0.91 10.69 -4.74
N SER A 200 -0.11 11.12 -3.96
CA SER A 200 -1.21 10.24 -3.58
C SER A 200 -2.16 9.95 -4.75
N ALA A 201 -2.26 10.89 -5.69
CA ALA A 201 -3.26 10.84 -6.76
C ALA A 201 -3.12 9.61 -7.66
N ASN A 202 -1.89 9.14 -7.91
CA ASN A 202 -1.68 7.96 -8.75
C ASN A 202 -2.14 6.67 -8.05
N PHE A 203 -1.82 6.51 -6.76
CA PHE A 203 -2.27 5.34 -5.98
C PHE A 203 -3.80 5.31 -5.88
N LEU A 204 -4.40 6.46 -5.56
CA LEU A 204 -5.86 6.60 -5.44
C LEU A 204 -6.56 6.35 -6.77
N ARG A 205 -6.05 6.92 -7.86
CA ARG A 205 -6.57 6.68 -9.21
C ARG A 205 -6.48 5.21 -9.58
N TRP A 206 -5.34 4.56 -9.35
CA TRP A 206 -5.18 3.13 -9.61
C TRP A 206 -6.21 2.30 -8.82
N LEU A 207 -6.43 2.63 -7.55
CA LEU A 207 -7.38 1.90 -6.71
C LEU A 207 -8.82 2.11 -7.18
N GLN A 208 -9.20 3.33 -7.52
CA GLN A 208 -10.52 3.68 -8.08
C GLN A 208 -10.76 3.01 -9.44
N GLU A 209 -9.77 3.05 -10.34
CA GLU A 209 -9.85 2.42 -11.67
C GLU A 209 -9.93 0.90 -11.59
N LEU A 210 -9.14 0.28 -10.70
CA LEU A 210 -9.17 -1.16 -10.50
C LEU A 210 -10.55 -1.60 -10.02
N TYR A 211 -11.09 -0.96 -8.99
CA TYR A 211 -12.34 -1.39 -8.36
C TYR A 211 -13.60 -0.73 -8.92
N GLU A 212 -13.48 0.19 -9.87
CA GLU A 212 -14.59 0.93 -10.47
C GLU A 212 -15.44 1.66 -9.41
N ILE A 213 -14.78 2.44 -8.56
CA ILE A 213 -15.37 3.17 -7.41
C ILE A 213 -15.03 4.65 -7.42
#